data_AF-A0AAU7CK64-F1
#
_entry.id   AF-A0AAU7CK64-F1
#
_cell.length_a   1.000
_cell.length_b   1.000
_cell.length_c   1.000
_cell.angle_alpha   90.00
_cell.angle_beta   90.00
_cell.angle_gamma   90.00
#
_symmetry.space_group_name_H-M   'P 1'
#
loop_
_entity.id
_entity.type
_entity.pdbx_description
1 polymer ?
#
loop_
_entity_poly.entity_id
_entity_poly.type
_entity_poly.pdbx_seq_one_letter_code
_entity_poly.pdbx_strand_id
1 'polypeptide(L)'
;MHIPLILLKHVAKACLNVFTGGIAGELVFGVANDVMRNWEKESDELARRAELAALAQATAEEVNEAVAEAVRVVAADRSEQERRDLSSYLMQVPASIRRTLRRPTDPTGRTVPQALAIKSAQDLVLLLPSRLPRFNPGDSPLVGVDRELVELLGIGGFGEVWKAINPNRPSMPPVALKFCLDPAAKDRLLRHEARLLDRIMQIGVHSGIVALRDTYLKADPPCLEYEYVGGGELTGVIRENKTRGGISPREAARAIACLAKTVGIFHRVIPPIVHRDLKPANILLSSDAPGEMGLKIADFGIGGLAVGQDLERAQTHLPRGELLCSIAHGSYTPFYASPEQIREHHLIPATTSTPWE
;
A
#
# COMPACT_ATOMS: atom_id res chain seq x y z
N MET A 1 15.45 -21.20 -18.93
CA MET A 1 14.22 -21.93 -18.55
C MET A 1 13.20 -20.90 -18.13
N HIS A 2 12.09 -20.80 -18.85
CA HIS A 2 10.97 -19.94 -18.46
C HIS A 2 10.31 -20.58 -17.22
N ILE A 3 10.30 -19.88 -16.08
CA ILE A 3 9.66 -20.39 -14.87
C ILE A 3 8.15 -20.19 -15.08
N PRO A 4 7.34 -21.26 -15.09
CA PRO A 4 5.90 -21.12 -15.25
C PRO A 4 5.33 -20.31 -14.08
N LEU A 5 4.49 -19.32 -14.38
CA LEU A 5 3.85 -18.44 -13.39
C LEU A 5 2.55 -19.08 -12.86
N ILE A 6 2.67 -20.28 -12.29
CA ILE A 6 1.61 -21.11 -11.70
C ILE A 6 0.85 -20.37 -10.57
N LEU A 7 1.51 -19.50 -9.80
CA LEU A 7 0.90 -18.69 -8.75
C LEU A 7 -0.24 -17.84 -9.31
N LEU A 8 -0.09 -17.26 -10.52
CA LEU A 8 -1.18 -16.52 -11.17
C LEU A 8 -2.39 -17.42 -11.44
N LYS A 9 -2.17 -18.68 -11.83
CA LYS A 9 -3.24 -19.66 -12.02
C LYS A 9 -3.91 -20.04 -10.70
N HIS A 10 -3.16 -20.20 -9.61
CA HIS A 10 -3.74 -20.45 -8.28
C HIS A 10 -4.55 -19.26 -7.78
N VAL A 11 -4.02 -18.04 -7.93
CA VAL A 11 -4.74 -16.81 -7.60
C VAL A 11 -6.01 -16.72 -8.45
N ALA A 12 -5.94 -17.03 -9.74
CA ALA A 12 -7.08 -16.99 -10.64
C ALA A 12 -8.22 -17.92 -10.17
N LYS A 13 -7.89 -19.17 -9.83
CA LYS A 13 -8.86 -20.16 -9.33
C LYS A 13 -9.50 -19.69 -8.03
N ALA A 14 -8.69 -19.20 -7.12
CA ALA A 14 -9.14 -18.74 -5.82
C ALA A 14 -10.04 -17.49 -5.94
N CYS A 15 -9.72 -16.56 -6.83
CA CYS A 15 -10.56 -15.40 -7.13
C CYS A 15 -11.95 -15.81 -7.62
N LEU A 16 -12.06 -16.78 -8.54
CA LEU A 16 -13.36 -17.25 -9.04
C LEU A 16 -14.23 -17.90 -7.96
N ASN A 17 -13.62 -18.59 -6.99
CA ASN A 17 -14.37 -19.18 -5.87
C ASN A 17 -14.97 -18.11 -4.94
N VAL A 18 -14.32 -16.95 -4.84
CA VAL A 18 -14.78 -15.86 -3.98
C VAL A 18 -15.74 -14.91 -4.71
N PHE A 19 -15.52 -14.67 -6.02
CA PHE A 19 -16.39 -13.80 -6.83
C PHE A 19 -17.83 -14.33 -6.96
N THR A 20 -18.05 -15.65 -6.91
CA THR A 20 -19.39 -16.25 -6.90
C THR A 20 -20.15 -16.05 -5.59
N GLY A 21 -19.50 -15.58 -4.52
CA GLY A 21 -20.07 -15.38 -3.18
C GLY A 21 -20.58 -13.95 -2.88
N GLY A 22 -20.41 -12.99 -3.80
CA GLY A 22 -21.06 -11.67 -3.72
C GLY A 22 -20.55 -10.69 -2.65
N ILE A 23 -19.51 -11.00 -1.88
CA ILE A 23 -18.98 -10.10 -0.83
C ILE A 23 -17.54 -9.73 -1.15
N ALA A 24 -17.35 -8.54 -1.73
CA ALA A 24 -16.06 -7.98 -2.14
C ALA A 24 -15.05 -7.80 -0.98
N GLY A 25 -15.47 -7.90 0.29
CA GLY A 25 -14.64 -7.69 1.48
C GLY A 25 -13.87 -8.90 2.02
N GLU A 26 -14.17 -10.13 1.59
CA GLU A 26 -13.40 -11.32 2.00
C GLU A 26 -12.29 -11.72 1.01
N LEU A 27 -12.16 -10.97 -0.09
CA LEU A 27 -11.42 -11.38 -1.29
C LEU A 27 -10.01 -11.85 -0.98
N VAL A 28 -9.18 -11.05 -0.31
CA VAL A 28 -7.76 -11.40 -0.18
C VAL A 28 -7.48 -12.54 0.78
N PHE A 29 -8.18 -12.63 1.90
CA PHE A 29 -7.89 -13.71 2.85
C PHE A 29 -8.46 -15.05 2.37
N GLY A 30 -9.66 -15.05 1.78
CA GLY A 30 -10.21 -16.22 1.10
C GLY A 30 -9.27 -16.70 -0.01
N VAL A 31 -8.85 -15.76 -0.88
CA VAL A 31 -7.91 -16.03 -1.97
C VAL A 31 -6.58 -16.58 -1.42
N ALA A 32 -5.98 -15.94 -0.42
CA ALA A 32 -4.69 -16.36 0.13
C ALA A 32 -4.71 -17.78 0.72
N ASN A 33 -5.80 -18.16 1.42
CA ASN A 33 -5.94 -19.51 1.97
C ASN A 33 -6.06 -20.57 0.87
N ASP A 34 -6.88 -20.31 -0.15
CA ASP A 34 -7.08 -21.23 -1.26
C ASP A 34 -5.81 -21.32 -2.13
N VAL A 35 -5.10 -20.22 -2.33
CA VAL A 35 -3.81 -20.19 -3.02
C VAL A 35 -2.81 -21.04 -2.25
N MET A 36 -2.57 -20.78 -0.96
CA MET A 36 -1.59 -21.56 -0.19
C MET A 36 -1.89 -23.06 -0.21
N ARG A 37 -3.16 -23.43 0.01
CA ARG A 37 -3.57 -24.85 0.06
C ARG A 37 -3.29 -25.61 -1.23
N ASN A 38 -3.39 -24.94 -2.38
CA ASN A 38 -3.14 -25.55 -3.68
C ASN A 38 -1.66 -25.44 -4.08
N TRP A 39 -1.03 -24.31 -3.80
CA TRP A 39 0.36 -24.03 -4.13
C TRP A 39 1.33 -24.93 -3.34
N GLU A 40 1.00 -25.27 -2.09
CA GLU A 40 1.78 -26.22 -1.27
C GLU A 40 1.72 -27.66 -1.77
N LYS A 41 0.66 -28.04 -2.51
CA LYS A 41 0.54 -29.39 -3.08
C LYS A 41 1.38 -29.55 -4.35
N GLU A 42 1.59 -28.47 -5.09
CA GLU A 42 2.23 -28.47 -6.41
C GLU A 42 3.66 -27.92 -6.38
N SER A 43 4.11 -27.31 -5.28
CA SER A 43 5.43 -26.68 -5.17
C SER A 43 6.00 -26.74 -3.76
N ASP A 44 7.29 -27.05 -3.62
CA ASP A 44 8.03 -26.92 -2.37
C ASP A 44 8.40 -25.45 -2.07
N GLU A 45 8.95 -25.17 -0.88
CA GLU A 45 9.29 -23.81 -0.47
C GLU A 45 10.30 -23.12 -1.42
N LEU A 46 11.24 -23.87 -1.99
CA LEU A 46 12.25 -23.34 -2.88
C LEU A 46 11.67 -22.99 -4.26
N ALA A 47 10.78 -23.83 -4.79
CA ALA A 47 10.03 -23.57 -6.01
C ALA A 47 9.11 -22.36 -5.86
N ARG A 48 8.36 -22.27 -4.75
CA ARG A 48 7.50 -21.12 -4.45
C ARG A 48 8.29 -19.81 -4.39
N ARG A 49 9.48 -19.85 -3.78
CA ARG A 49 10.38 -18.70 -3.73
C ARG A 49 10.92 -18.31 -5.12
N ALA A 50 11.33 -19.28 -5.93
CA ALA A 50 11.80 -19.05 -7.28
C ALA A 50 10.72 -18.44 -8.17
N GLU A 51 9.47 -18.86 -8.00
CA GLU A 51 8.32 -18.31 -8.69
C GLU A 51 8.00 -16.88 -8.28
N LEU A 52 8.05 -16.55 -6.98
CA LEU A 52 7.93 -15.16 -6.53
C LEU A 52 9.02 -14.27 -7.14
N ALA A 53 10.24 -14.78 -7.25
CA ALA A 53 11.33 -14.07 -7.92
C ALA A 53 11.05 -13.89 -9.42
N ALA A 54 10.52 -14.90 -10.09
CA ALA A 54 10.12 -14.80 -11.50
C ALA A 54 9.04 -13.74 -11.70
N LEU A 55 7.97 -13.74 -10.89
CA LEU A 55 6.91 -12.72 -10.94
C LEU A 55 7.45 -11.32 -10.65
N ALA A 56 8.30 -11.19 -9.64
CA ALA A 56 8.93 -9.92 -9.30
C ALA A 56 9.79 -9.37 -10.46
N GLN A 57 10.42 -10.24 -11.26
CA GLN A 57 11.27 -9.85 -12.40
C GLN A 57 10.53 -9.73 -13.73
N ALA A 58 9.34 -10.32 -13.86
CA ALA A 58 8.61 -10.44 -15.11
C ALA A 58 8.37 -9.10 -15.83
N THR A 59 8.59 -9.07 -17.12
CA THR A 59 8.24 -7.94 -17.99
C THR A 59 6.72 -7.76 -18.10
N ALA A 60 6.28 -6.62 -18.62
CA ALA A 60 4.85 -6.40 -18.85
C ALA A 60 4.30 -7.42 -19.88
N GLU A 61 5.07 -7.73 -20.92
CA GLU A 61 4.68 -8.74 -21.91
C GLU A 61 4.52 -10.13 -21.29
N GLU A 62 5.49 -10.58 -20.48
CA GLU A 62 5.43 -11.89 -19.82
C GLU A 62 4.23 -12.01 -18.86
N VAL A 63 3.94 -10.93 -18.12
CA VAL A 63 2.76 -10.91 -17.24
C VAL A 63 1.47 -10.97 -18.06
N ASN A 64 1.36 -10.18 -19.13
CA ASN A 64 0.19 -10.19 -20.00
C ASN A 64 -0.09 -11.59 -20.58
N GLU A 65 0.94 -12.26 -21.09
CA GLU A 65 0.83 -13.61 -21.65
C GLU A 65 0.37 -14.62 -20.59
N ALA A 66 1.00 -14.60 -19.41
CA ALA A 66 0.66 -15.51 -18.32
C ALA A 66 -0.75 -15.27 -17.76
N VAL A 67 -1.18 -14.01 -17.67
CA VAL A 67 -2.55 -13.66 -17.24
C VAL A 67 -3.56 -14.11 -18.28
N ALA A 68 -3.32 -13.86 -19.57
CA ALA A 68 -4.20 -14.31 -20.65
C ALA A 68 -4.37 -15.84 -20.63
N GLU A 69 -3.27 -16.58 -20.45
CA GLU A 69 -3.32 -18.04 -20.33
C GLU A 69 -4.07 -18.50 -19.08
N ALA A 70 -3.80 -17.89 -17.92
CA ALA A 70 -4.49 -18.22 -16.68
C ALA A 70 -6.00 -18.01 -16.78
N VAL A 71 -6.44 -16.87 -17.33
CA VAL A 71 -7.86 -16.55 -17.54
C VAL A 71 -8.49 -17.53 -18.55
N ARG A 72 -7.81 -17.82 -19.66
CA ARG A 72 -8.27 -18.76 -20.69
C ARG A 72 -8.52 -20.15 -20.12
N VAL A 73 -7.62 -20.64 -19.26
CA VAL A 73 -7.71 -21.99 -18.68
C VAL A 73 -8.72 -22.05 -17.53
N VAL A 74 -8.76 -21.02 -16.67
CA VAL A 74 -9.49 -21.07 -15.40
C VAL A 74 -10.91 -20.51 -15.50
N ALA A 75 -11.16 -19.56 -16.40
CA ALA A 75 -12.43 -18.84 -16.52
C ALA A 75 -13.13 -19.08 -17.88
N ALA A 76 -12.86 -20.22 -18.53
CA ALA A 76 -13.37 -20.56 -19.87
C ALA A 76 -14.90 -20.58 -19.98
N ASP A 77 -15.60 -20.84 -18.86
CA ASP A 77 -17.05 -20.94 -18.73
C ASP A 77 -17.71 -19.68 -18.11
N ARG A 78 -16.91 -18.67 -17.76
CA ARG A 78 -17.38 -17.42 -17.12
C ARG A 78 -17.75 -16.34 -18.15
N SER A 79 -18.49 -15.33 -17.72
CA SER A 79 -18.88 -14.18 -18.56
C SER A 79 -17.67 -13.33 -18.98
N GLU A 80 -17.81 -12.54 -20.05
CA GLU A 80 -16.73 -11.63 -20.48
C GLU A 80 -16.34 -10.62 -19.40
N GLN A 81 -17.33 -10.11 -18.64
CA GLN A 81 -17.08 -9.16 -17.57
C GLN A 81 -16.24 -9.78 -16.46
N GLU A 82 -16.59 -10.97 -15.99
CA GLU A 82 -15.81 -11.68 -14.95
C GLU A 82 -14.38 -11.99 -15.42
N ARG A 83 -14.19 -12.32 -16.72
CA ARG A 83 -12.85 -12.54 -17.28
C ARG A 83 -12.03 -11.25 -17.30
N ARG A 84 -12.64 -10.11 -17.64
CA ARG A 84 -11.98 -8.79 -17.63
C ARG A 84 -11.59 -8.39 -16.21
N ASP A 85 -12.48 -8.55 -15.24
CA ASP A 85 -12.22 -8.24 -13.83
C ASP A 85 -11.11 -9.13 -13.27
N LEU A 86 -11.15 -10.43 -13.58
CA LEU A 86 -10.11 -11.38 -13.19
C LEU A 86 -8.75 -11.02 -13.82
N SER A 87 -8.73 -10.67 -15.10
CA SER A 87 -7.51 -10.21 -15.78
C SER A 87 -6.96 -8.96 -15.12
N SER A 88 -7.79 -7.96 -14.83
CA SER A 88 -7.38 -6.72 -14.16
C SER A 88 -6.80 -7.02 -12.76
N TYR A 89 -7.42 -7.92 -11.99
CA TYR A 89 -6.87 -8.34 -10.69
C TYR A 89 -5.50 -9.01 -10.82
N LEU A 90 -5.36 -9.99 -11.73
CA LEU A 90 -4.12 -10.75 -11.89
C LEU A 90 -2.96 -9.88 -12.38
N MET A 91 -3.23 -8.89 -13.24
CA MET A 91 -2.23 -7.93 -13.71
C MET A 91 -1.56 -7.15 -12.57
N GLN A 92 -2.21 -7.05 -11.41
CA GLN A 92 -1.65 -6.32 -10.27
C GLN A 92 -0.83 -7.20 -9.33
N VAL A 93 -0.95 -8.52 -9.40
CA VAL A 93 -0.24 -9.43 -8.50
C VAL A 93 1.27 -9.16 -8.54
N PRO A 94 1.94 -9.04 -9.71
CA PRO A 94 3.36 -8.71 -9.77
C PRO A 94 3.70 -7.35 -9.16
N ALA A 95 2.87 -6.33 -9.38
CA ALA A 95 3.07 -4.99 -8.83
C ALA A 95 2.94 -4.99 -7.29
N SER A 96 1.95 -5.71 -6.76
CA SER A 96 1.74 -5.89 -5.32
C SER A 96 2.92 -6.64 -4.68
N ILE A 97 3.43 -7.69 -5.34
CA ILE A 97 4.65 -8.39 -4.93
C ILE A 97 5.83 -7.41 -4.88
N ARG A 98 6.13 -6.71 -5.98
CA ARG A 98 7.26 -5.78 -6.05
C ARG A 98 7.20 -4.74 -4.96
N ARG A 99 6.04 -4.11 -4.76
CA ARG A 99 5.81 -3.14 -3.68
C ARG A 99 6.25 -3.71 -2.33
N THR A 100 5.77 -4.90 -1.98
CA THR A 100 6.06 -5.54 -0.69
C THR A 100 7.53 -5.95 -0.56
N LEU A 101 8.24 -6.18 -1.67
CA LEU A 101 9.66 -6.53 -1.69
C LEU A 101 10.59 -5.30 -1.70
N ARG A 102 10.07 -4.09 -1.86
CA ARG A 102 10.89 -2.86 -1.90
C ARG A 102 11.60 -2.63 -0.57
N ARG A 103 12.84 -2.20 -0.70
CA ARG A 103 13.72 -1.85 0.42
C ARG A 103 14.81 -0.91 -0.09
N PRO A 104 15.56 -0.21 0.77
CA PRO A 104 16.59 0.72 0.33
C PRO A 104 17.64 0.08 -0.60
N THR A 105 17.98 -1.20 -0.38
CA THR A 105 18.94 -1.94 -1.21
C THR A 105 18.37 -2.47 -2.53
N ASP A 106 17.05 -2.47 -2.69
CA ASP A 106 16.35 -2.79 -3.94
C ASP A 106 15.03 -1.99 -4.01
N PRO A 107 15.08 -0.73 -4.45
CA PRO A 107 13.90 0.12 -4.55
C PRO A 107 12.92 -0.33 -5.65
N THR A 108 13.35 -1.25 -6.52
CA THR A 108 12.47 -1.82 -7.57
C THR A 108 11.63 -2.98 -7.05
N GLY A 109 12.05 -3.61 -5.95
CA GLY A 109 11.39 -4.80 -5.40
C GLY A 109 11.45 -6.02 -6.33
N ARG A 110 12.43 -6.06 -7.24
CA ARG A 110 12.58 -7.16 -8.21
C ARG A 110 13.33 -8.37 -7.65
N THR A 111 13.90 -8.24 -6.46
CA THR A 111 14.63 -9.31 -5.79
C THR A 111 13.94 -9.72 -4.49
N VAL A 112 13.82 -11.03 -4.27
CA VAL A 112 13.21 -11.59 -3.07
C VAL A 112 14.27 -11.64 -1.95
N PRO A 113 14.07 -11.00 -0.78
CA PRO A 113 14.98 -11.09 0.35
C PRO A 113 15.22 -12.53 0.78
N GLN A 114 16.45 -12.92 1.11
CA GLN A 114 16.78 -14.30 1.52
C GLN A 114 15.95 -14.79 2.70
N ALA A 115 15.64 -13.88 3.62
CA ALA A 115 14.90 -14.19 4.84
C ALA A 115 13.38 -14.25 4.65
N LEU A 116 12.86 -13.88 3.47
CA LEU A 116 11.43 -14.01 3.18
C LEU A 116 11.09 -15.48 2.96
N ALA A 117 10.21 -15.99 3.81
CA ALA A 117 9.60 -17.31 3.68
C ALA A 117 8.08 -17.17 3.66
N ILE A 118 7.42 -17.81 2.70
CA ILE A 118 5.96 -17.86 2.61
C ILE A 118 5.50 -19.20 3.16
N LYS A 119 5.08 -19.20 4.42
CA LYS A 119 4.75 -20.40 5.18
C LYS A 119 3.27 -20.51 5.50
N SER A 120 2.51 -19.44 5.28
CA SER A 120 1.11 -19.35 5.64
C SER A 120 0.34 -18.41 4.70
N ALA A 121 -0.98 -18.50 4.74
CA ALA A 121 -1.85 -17.57 4.02
C ALA A 121 -1.63 -16.11 4.48
N GLN A 122 -1.26 -15.89 5.74
CA GLN A 122 -0.97 -14.56 6.27
C GLN A 122 0.25 -13.93 5.60
N ASP A 123 1.24 -14.73 5.20
CA ASP A 123 2.41 -14.25 4.47
C ASP A 123 2.04 -13.87 3.02
N LEU A 124 1.09 -14.59 2.40
CA LEU A 124 0.60 -14.27 1.05
C LEU A 124 -0.31 -13.05 1.00
N VAL A 125 -1.07 -12.77 2.06
CA VAL A 125 -1.95 -11.59 2.15
C VAL A 125 -1.19 -10.31 1.79
N LEU A 126 0.08 -10.22 2.18
CA LEU A 126 0.96 -9.06 1.91
C LEU A 126 1.34 -8.90 0.44
N LEU A 127 1.29 -10.00 -0.31
CA LEU A 127 1.74 -10.08 -1.69
C LEU A 127 0.57 -9.92 -2.67
N LEU A 128 -0.66 -10.09 -2.22
CA LEU A 128 -1.85 -10.05 -3.06
C LEU A 128 -2.56 -8.67 -3.01
N PRO A 129 -3.18 -8.23 -4.11
CA PRO A 129 -3.94 -6.96 -4.12
C PRO A 129 -5.16 -7.02 -3.19
N SER A 130 -5.30 -6.07 -2.26
CA SER A 130 -6.40 -6.02 -1.28
C SER A 130 -7.80 -5.88 -1.89
N ARG A 131 -7.90 -5.26 -3.07
CA ARG A 131 -9.11 -5.10 -3.87
C ARG A 131 -8.74 -4.77 -5.31
N LEU A 132 -9.74 -4.75 -6.20
CA LEU A 132 -9.59 -4.20 -7.54
C LEU A 132 -9.39 -2.67 -7.49
N PRO A 133 -8.41 -2.13 -8.22
CA PRO A 133 -8.17 -0.72 -8.39
C PRO A 133 -9.14 -0.20 -9.44
N ARG A 134 -9.44 1.09 -9.32
CA ARG A 134 -10.26 1.84 -10.26
C ARG A 134 -9.49 2.15 -11.54
N PHE A 135 -8.18 2.35 -11.44
CA PHE A 135 -7.32 2.73 -12.56
C PHE A 135 -6.43 1.58 -13.03
N ASN A 136 -5.89 1.72 -14.24
CA ASN A 136 -4.94 0.81 -14.85
C ASN A 136 -3.65 1.54 -15.24
N PRO A 137 -2.51 0.82 -15.39
CA PRO A 137 -1.33 1.37 -16.04
C PRO A 137 -1.66 1.90 -17.45
N GLY A 138 -1.11 3.06 -17.80
CA GLY A 138 -1.39 3.80 -19.04
C GLY A 138 -2.51 4.84 -18.90
N ASP A 139 -3.32 4.79 -17.83
CA ASP A 139 -4.36 5.79 -17.62
C ASP A 139 -3.75 7.18 -17.37
N SER A 140 -4.44 8.23 -17.83
CA SER A 140 -4.11 9.63 -17.55
C SER A 140 -5.34 10.36 -17.00
N PRO A 141 -5.71 10.12 -15.73
CA PRO A 141 -7.01 10.55 -15.17
C PRO A 141 -7.11 12.06 -14.90
N LEU A 142 -6.01 12.80 -14.99
CA LEU A 142 -5.97 14.25 -14.72
C LEU A 142 -6.01 15.03 -16.03
N VAL A 143 -7.17 15.59 -16.38
CA VAL A 143 -7.36 16.37 -17.60
C VAL A 143 -6.43 17.60 -17.61
N GLY A 144 -5.67 17.76 -18.69
CA GLY A 144 -4.73 18.88 -18.87
C GLY A 144 -3.43 18.75 -18.09
N VAL A 145 -3.17 17.60 -17.46
CA VAL A 145 -1.94 17.32 -16.71
C VAL A 145 -1.29 16.08 -17.31
N ASP A 146 -0.06 16.23 -17.80
CA ASP A 146 0.73 15.14 -18.39
C ASP A 146 1.28 14.20 -17.31
N ARG A 147 0.38 13.34 -16.81
CA ARG A 147 0.66 12.32 -15.79
C ARG A 147 0.04 11.00 -16.21
N GLU A 148 0.89 10.10 -16.70
CA GLU A 148 0.50 8.73 -17.03
C GLU A 148 0.79 7.82 -15.84
N LEU A 149 -0.20 7.05 -15.42
CA LEU A 149 -0.07 6.07 -14.34
C LEU A 149 0.75 4.87 -14.82
N VAL A 150 1.78 4.48 -14.07
CA VAL A 150 2.66 3.37 -14.49
C VAL A 150 2.68 2.21 -13.50
N GLU A 151 2.39 2.46 -12.22
CA GLU A 151 2.47 1.42 -11.20
C GLU A 151 1.60 1.78 -9.99
N LEU A 152 0.77 0.84 -9.56
CA LEU A 152 0.01 0.97 -8.33
C LEU A 152 0.96 0.82 -7.12
N LEU A 153 1.03 1.87 -6.29
CA LEU A 153 1.89 1.94 -5.11
C LEU A 153 1.16 1.54 -3.83
N GLY A 154 -0.17 1.68 -3.78
CA GLY A 154 -0.89 1.59 -2.52
C GLY A 154 -2.38 1.53 -2.73
N ILE A 155 -3.06 0.72 -1.92
CA ILE A 155 -4.50 0.82 -1.73
C ILE A 155 -4.73 0.93 -0.23
N GLY A 156 -5.43 1.98 0.20
CA GLY A 156 -5.73 2.21 1.60
C GLY A 156 -7.10 2.83 1.81
N GLY A 157 -7.38 3.22 3.05
CA GLY A 157 -8.68 3.77 3.46
C GLY A 157 -9.08 5.03 2.68
N PHE A 158 -8.08 5.78 2.18
CA PHE A 158 -8.25 6.99 1.39
C PHE A 158 -8.58 6.74 -0.10
N GLY A 159 -8.18 5.58 -0.63
CA GLY A 159 -8.25 5.30 -2.07
C GLY A 159 -7.00 4.61 -2.58
N GLU A 160 -6.47 5.10 -3.71
CA GLU A 160 -5.35 4.50 -4.43
C GLU A 160 -4.18 5.48 -4.54
N VAL A 161 -2.97 4.95 -4.45
CA VAL A 161 -1.74 5.69 -4.67
C VAL A 161 -1.04 5.08 -5.88
N TRP A 162 -0.74 5.91 -6.88
CA TRP A 162 -0.12 5.48 -8.13
C TRP A 162 1.18 6.22 -8.38
N LYS A 163 2.19 5.52 -8.87
CA LYS A 163 3.35 6.12 -9.49
C LYS A 163 2.93 6.64 -10.85
N ALA A 164 3.26 7.87 -11.15
CA ALA A 164 3.02 8.46 -12.45
C ALA A 164 4.30 9.09 -13.03
N ILE A 165 4.40 9.08 -14.34
CA ILE A 165 5.46 9.72 -15.12
C ILE A 165 4.88 10.80 -16.01
N ASN A 166 5.74 11.70 -16.50
CA ASN A 166 5.37 12.58 -17.60
C ASN A 166 5.88 11.97 -18.92
N PRO A 167 5.01 11.44 -19.80
CA PRO A 167 5.44 10.79 -21.04
C PRO A 167 6.13 11.77 -22.00
N ASN A 168 5.77 13.06 -21.94
CA ASN A 168 6.36 14.13 -22.75
C ASN A 168 7.70 14.63 -22.18
N ARG A 169 8.05 14.27 -20.94
CA ARG A 169 9.29 14.68 -20.26
C ARG A 169 9.90 13.51 -19.47
N PRO A 170 10.50 12.53 -20.16
CA PRO A 170 11.02 11.31 -19.53
C PRO A 170 12.14 11.54 -18.50
N SER A 171 12.83 12.69 -18.57
CA SER A 171 13.87 13.07 -17.62
C SER A 171 13.32 13.62 -16.30
N MET A 172 12.02 13.95 -16.23
CA MET A 172 11.42 14.37 -14.97
C MET A 172 11.30 13.18 -14.01
N PRO A 173 11.61 13.37 -12.72
CA PRO A 173 11.44 12.31 -11.73
C PRO A 173 9.96 11.93 -11.61
N PRO A 174 9.66 10.64 -11.36
CA PRO A 174 8.29 10.20 -11.14
C PRO A 174 7.65 10.88 -9.92
N VAL A 175 6.32 10.85 -9.89
CA VAL A 175 5.50 11.36 -8.78
C VAL A 175 4.62 10.25 -8.22
N ALA A 176 4.09 10.46 -7.01
CA ALA A 176 3.04 9.64 -6.42
C ALA A 176 1.72 10.42 -6.42
N LEU A 177 0.72 9.92 -7.14
CA LEU A 177 -0.64 10.45 -7.19
C LEU A 177 -1.54 9.68 -6.22
N LYS A 178 -2.03 10.36 -5.19
CA LYS A 178 -2.96 9.79 -4.19
C LYS A 178 -4.38 10.23 -4.50
N PHE A 179 -5.18 9.31 -5.04
CA PHE A 179 -6.58 9.53 -5.40
C PHE A 179 -7.49 9.28 -4.20
N CYS A 180 -8.40 10.23 -3.96
CA CYS A 180 -9.43 10.14 -2.94
C CYS A 180 -10.69 9.49 -3.51
N LEU A 181 -10.82 8.18 -3.32
CA LEU A 181 -11.89 7.38 -3.94
C LEU A 181 -13.11 7.22 -3.04
N ASP A 182 -12.93 7.36 -1.73
CA ASP A 182 -14.02 7.24 -0.76
C ASP A 182 -14.87 8.52 -0.75
N PRO A 183 -16.19 8.45 -0.97
CA PRO A 183 -17.05 9.64 -1.02
C PRO A 183 -17.02 10.49 0.27
N ALA A 184 -16.94 9.86 1.45
CA ALA A 184 -16.87 10.58 2.72
C ALA A 184 -15.50 11.26 2.91
N ALA A 185 -14.42 10.59 2.47
CA ALA A 185 -13.07 11.16 2.48
C ALA A 185 -12.99 12.35 1.53
N LYS A 186 -13.56 12.22 0.32
CA LYS A 186 -13.63 13.27 -0.70
C LYS A 186 -14.28 14.51 -0.14
N ASP A 187 -15.44 14.34 0.47
CA ASP A 187 -16.25 15.43 1.00
C ASP A 187 -15.55 16.16 2.16
N ARG A 188 -14.89 15.41 3.06
CA ARG A 188 -14.10 15.97 4.16
C ARG A 188 -12.84 16.69 3.65
N LEU A 189 -12.13 16.10 2.67
CA LEU A 189 -10.96 16.71 2.02
C LEU A 189 -11.33 18.06 1.37
N LEU A 190 -12.42 18.10 0.61
CA LEU A 190 -12.87 19.30 -0.11
C LEU A 190 -13.35 20.42 0.82
N ARG A 191 -14.03 20.09 1.92
CA ARG A 191 -14.61 21.10 2.82
C ARG A 191 -13.69 21.62 3.91
N HIS A 192 -12.81 20.78 4.45
CA HIS A 192 -12.16 21.10 5.73
C HIS A 192 -10.65 21.24 5.62
N GLU A 193 -10.01 20.65 4.62
CA GLU A 193 -8.55 20.50 4.64
C GLU A 193 -7.82 21.22 3.50
N ALA A 194 -8.52 21.87 2.56
CA ALA A 194 -7.87 22.70 1.53
C ALA A 194 -6.90 23.73 2.15
N ARG A 195 -7.29 24.38 3.25
CA ARG A 195 -6.43 25.33 3.97
C ARG A 195 -5.21 24.67 4.63
N LEU A 196 -5.33 23.41 5.05
CA LEU A 196 -4.20 22.67 5.64
C LEU A 196 -3.22 22.25 4.54
N LEU A 197 -3.71 21.79 3.40
CA LEU A 197 -2.89 21.48 2.22
C LEU A 197 -2.10 22.69 1.76
N ASP A 198 -2.73 23.87 1.66
CA ASP A 198 -2.05 25.12 1.32
C ASP A 198 -0.89 25.42 2.27
N ARG A 199 -1.10 25.24 3.59
CA ARG A 199 -0.04 25.43 4.59
C ARG A 199 1.09 24.42 4.45
N ILE A 200 0.78 23.16 4.17
CA ILE A 200 1.78 22.12 3.93
C ILE A 200 2.63 22.48 2.71
N MET A 201 1.99 22.93 1.62
CA MET A 201 2.70 23.38 0.42
C MET A 201 3.59 24.60 0.71
N GLN A 202 3.13 25.54 1.55
CA GLN A 202 3.92 26.71 1.95
C GLN A 202 5.16 26.37 2.78
N ILE A 203 5.15 25.28 3.55
CA ILE A 203 6.34 24.81 4.27
C ILE A 203 7.41 24.33 3.27
N GLY A 204 7.00 23.89 2.08
CA GLY A 204 7.89 23.50 1.00
C GLY A 204 8.59 22.17 1.27
N VAL A 205 9.79 22.01 0.70
CA VAL A 205 10.54 20.75 0.74
C VAL A 205 11.33 20.65 2.04
N HIS A 206 11.09 19.57 2.78
CA HIS A 206 11.87 19.21 3.97
C HIS A 206 12.30 17.73 3.90
N SER A 207 13.56 17.43 4.24
CA SER A 207 14.16 16.12 4.00
C SER A 207 13.48 14.97 4.75
N GLY A 208 12.86 15.24 5.89
CA GLY A 208 12.15 14.27 6.72
C GLY A 208 10.66 14.04 6.40
N ILE A 209 10.09 14.75 5.42
CA ILE A 209 8.70 14.52 4.99
C ILE A 209 8.63 14.24 3.48
N VAL A 210 7.58 13.55 3.06
CA VAL A 210 7.25 13.41 1.64
C VAL A 210 6.61 14.72 1.17
N ALA A 211 7.27 15.42 0.26
CA ALA A 211 6.82 16.70 -0.25
C ALA A 211 5.52 16.58 -1.05
N LEU A 212 4.51 17.35 -0.65
CA LEU A 212 3.31 17.62 -1.46
C LEU A 212 3.68 18.66 -2.53
N ARG A 213 3.54 18.28 -3.80
CA ARG A 213 3.92 19.09 -4.97
C ARG A 213 2.74 19.88 -5.53
N ASP A 214 1.58 19.24 -5.63
CA ASP A 214 0.37 19.86 -6.19
C ASP A 214 -0.91 19.22 -5.63
N THR A 215 -2.04 19.89 -5.81
CA THR A 215 -3.36 19.42 -5.41
C THR A 215 -4.38 19.60 -6.54
N TYR A 216 -5.06 18.51 -6.87
CA TYR A 216 -6.09 18.46 -7.91
C TYR A 216 -7.45 18.25 -7.26
N LEU A 217 -7.87 19.20 -6.43
CA LEU A 217 -9.11 19.09 -5.65
C LEU A 217 -10.38 19.14 -6.51
N LYS A 218 -10.30 19.72 -7.71
CA LYS A 218 -11.44 19.80 -8.66
C LYS A 218 -11.52 18.61 -9.62
N ALA A 219 -10.52 17.73 -9.62
CA ALA A 219 -10.57 16.50 -10.41
C ALA A 219 -11.60 15.53 -9.83
N ASP A 220 -12.08 14.60 -10.66
CA ASP A 220 -12.94 13.50 -10.20
C ASP A 220 -12.32 12.14 -10.57
N PRO A 221 -11.80 11.38 -9.59
CA PRO A 221 -11.72 11.71 -8.16
C PRO A 221 -10.65 12.78 -7.82
N PRO A 222 -10.78 13.52 -6.70
CA PRO A 222 -9.74 14.43 -6.25
C PRO A 222 -8.41 13.72 -6.02
N CYS A 223 -7.32 14.41 -6.30
CA CYS A 223 -5.99 13.82 -6.25
C CYS A 223 -4.98 14.76 -5.58
N LEU A 224 -4.00 14.20 -4.87
CA LEU A 224 -2.85 14.90 -4.32
C LEU A 224 -1.57 14.37 -4.97
N GLU A 225 -0.70 15.26 -5.45
CA GLU A 225 0.57 14.90 -6.06
C GLU A 225 1.72 15.05 -5.08
N TYR A 226 2.42 13.96 -4.80
CA TYR A 226 3.58 13.91 -3.93
C TYR A 226 4.86 13.59 -4.71
N GLU A 227 6.01 13.89 -4.12
CA GLU A 227 7.25 13.26 -4.57
C GLU A 227 7.16 11.74 -4.44
N TYR A 228 7.74 11.03 -5.40
CA TYR A 228 7.86 9.58 -5.31
C TYR A 228 9.07 9.19 -4.45
N VAL A 229 8.86 8.31 -3.47
CA VAL A 229 9.91 7.77 -2.59
C VAL A 229 10.01 6.26 -2.80
N GLY A 230 11.12 5.79 -3.37
CA GLY A 230 11.25 4.43 -3.91
C GLY A 230 11.77 3.35 -2.96
N GLY A 231 12.34 3.70 -1.80
CA GLY A 231 13.02 2.73 -0.92
C GLY A 231 12.10 1.88 -0.03
N GLY A 232 10.78 1.94 -0.26
CA GLY A 232 9.79 1.16 0.48
C GLY A 232 9.35 1.78 1.80
N GLU A 233 8.63 0.99 2.60
CA GLU A 233 8.04 1.38 3.88
C GLU A 233 8.85 0.83 5.07
N LEU A 234 8.81 1.53 6.21
CA LEU A 234 9.45 1.09 7.45
C LEU A 234 8.87 -0.24 7.95
N THR A 235 7.60 -0.54 7.66
CA THR A 235 6.95 -1.85 7.92
C THR A 235 7.72 -3.00 7.28
N GLY A 236 8.14 -2.84 6.01
CA GLY A 236 8.93 -3.82 5.28
C GLY A 236 10.29 -4.03 5.93
N VAL A 237 10.97 -2.94 6.31
CA VAL A 237 12.28 -2.98 6.98
C VAL A 237 12.19 -3.65 8.35
N ILE A 238 11.17 -3.36 9.14
CA ILE A 238 10.94 -4.00 10.45
C ILE A 238 10.73 -5.51 10.25
N ARG A 239 9.93 -5.90 9.26
CA ARG A 239 9.65 -7.31 8.95
C ARG A 239 10.90 -8.06 8.53
N GLU A 240 11.68 -7.49 7.62
CA GLU A 240 12.96 -8.07 7.19
C GLU A 240 13.92 -8.21 8.37
N ASN A 241 14.09 -7.18 9.19
CA ASN A 241 14.98 -7.25 10.34
C ASN A 241 14.51 -8.23 11.42
N LYS A 242 13.20 -8.41 11.63
CA LYS A 242 12.67 -9.39 12.59
C LYS A 242 13.16 -10.81 12.29
N THR A 243 13.27 -11.16 11.01
CA THR A 243 13.79 -12.47 10.58
C THR A 243 15.31 -12.61 10.76
N ARG A 244 16.02 -11.49 10.95
CA ARG A 244 17.47 -11.41 11.18
C ARG A 244 17.86 -11.18 12.65
N GLY A 245 16.91 -11.32 13.59
CA GLY A 245 17.14 -11.08 15.02
C GLY A 245 16.84 -9.65 15.50
N GLY A 246 16.24 -8.82 14.66
CA GLY A 246 15.86 -7.43 14.97
C GLY A 246 16.94 -6.41 14.59
N ILE A 247 16.71 -5.15 14.98
CA ILE A 247 17.71 -4.08 14.90
C ILE A 247 18.29 -3.81 16.29
N SER A 248 19.48 -3.23 16.36
CA SER A 248 20.04 -2.86 17.66
C SER A 248 19.21 -1.74 18.33
N PRO A 249 19.14 -1.71 19.68
CA PRO A 249 18.50 -0.61 20.39
C PRO A 249 19.04 0.77 19.99
N ARG A 250 20.34 0.84 19.64
CA ARG A 250 20.98 2.05 19.15
C ARG A 250 20.41 2.52 17.81
N GLU A 251 20.22 1.61 16.85
CA GLU A 251 19.61 1.94 15.56
C GLU A 251 18.15 2.37 15.72
N ALA A 252 17.39 1.64 16.55
CA ALA A 252 16.00 2.00 16.87
C ALA A 252 15.92 3.41 17.48
N ALA A 253 16.75 3.71 18.48
CA ALA A 253 16.80 5.01 19.13
C ALA A 253 17.15 6.14 18.15
N ARG A 254 18.10 5.91 17.23
CA ARG A 254 18.43 6.89 16.18
C ARG A 254 17.22 7.14 15.28
N ALA A 255 16.52 6.09 14.85
CA ALA A 255 15.33 6.20 14.00
C ALA A 255 14.23 7.04 14.66
N ILE A 256 13.93 6.71 15.93
CA ILE A 256 12.95 7.44 16.74
C ILE A 256 13.35 8.91 16.91
N ALA A 257 14.62 9.18 17.23
CA ALA A 257 15.11 10.55 17.39
C ALA A 257 14.98 11.38 16.08
N CYS A 258 15.26 10.76 14.93
CA CYS A 258 15.08 11.39 13.62
C CYS A 258 13.60 11.76 13.36
N LEU A 259 12.69 10.81 13.58
CA LEU A 259 11.25 11.02 13.41
C LEU A 259 10.71 12.08 14.39
N ALA A 260 11.09 12.00 15.66
CA ALA A 260 10.69 12.95 16.68
C ALA A 260 11.17 14.37 16.38
N LYS A 261 12.43 14.52 15.92
CA LYS A 261 12.96 15.82 15.47
C LYS A 261 12.14 16.37 14.30
N THR A 262 11.84 15.54 13.31
CA THR A 262 11.05 15.92 12.14
C THR A 262 9.67 16.39 12.55
N VAL A 263 8.91 15.57 13.29
CA VAL A 263 7.57 15.92 13.78
C VAL A 263 7.60 17.18 14.64
N GLY A 264 8.62 17.33 15.50
CA GLY A 264 8.80 18.49 16.36
C GLY A 264 8.96 19.81 15.61
N ILE A 265 9.47 19.82 14.37
CA ILE A 265 9.54 21.02 13.53
C ILE A 265 8.14 21.49 13.17
N PHE A 266 7.27 20.59 12.72
CA PHE A 266 5.90 20.92 12.29
C PHE A 266 4.98 21.27 13.46
N HIS A 267 5.20 20.68 14.63
CA HIS A 267 4.49 21.05 15.86
C HIS A 267 4.79 22.49 16.31
N ARG A 268 5.88 23.12 15.84
CA ARG A 268 6.25 24.50 16.18
C ARG A 268 5.73 25.53 15.19
N VAL A 269 5.19 25.11 14.05
CA VAL A 269 4.53 26.02 13.10
C VAL A 269 3.28 26.59 13.79
N ILE A 270 2.88 27.82 13.42
CA ILE A 270 1.67 28.45 13.97
C ILE A 270 0.66 28.67 12.82
N PRO A 271 -0.52 28.03 12.87
CA PRO A 271 -0.94 27.01 13.85
C PRO A 271 -0.17 25.68 13.66
N PRO A 272 -0.07 24.86 14.72
CA PRO A 272 0.71 23.61 14.67
C PRO A 272 0.12 22.63 13.67
N ILE A 273 1.00 21.96 12.93
CA ILE A 273 0.60 20.87 12.05
C ILE A 273 0.91 19.56 12.74
N VAL A 274 -0.13 18.79 13.03
CA VAL A 274 -0.04 17.48 13.68
C VAL A 274 -0.37 16.39 12.66
N HIS A 275 0.46 15.34 12.60
CA HIS A 275 0.32 14.27 11.62
C HIS A 275 -0.98 13.46 11.79
N ARG A 276 -1.35 13.13 13.04
CA ARG A 276 -2.54 12.36 13.48
C ARG A 276 -2.58 10.87 13.12
N ASP A 277 -1.87 10.40 12.09
CA ASP A 277 -1.81 8.97 11.73
C ASP A 277 -0.36 8.42 11.70
N LEU A 278 0.49 8.76 12.68
CA LEU A 278 1.90 8.39 12.61
C LEU A 278 2.08 6.91 12.93
N LYS A 279 2.39 6.12 11.90
CA LYS A 279 2.60 4.66 11.98
C LYS A 279 3.71 4.23 11.03
N PRO A 280 4.33 3.04 11.22
CA PRO A 280 5.40 2.56 10.34
C PRO A 280 5.02 2.52 8.85
N ALA A 281 3.75 2.27 8.51
CA ALA A 281 3.27 2.26 7.12
C ALA A 281 3.31 3.66 6.46
N ASN A 282 3.30 4.74 7.26
CA ASN A 282 3.39 6.12 6.79
C ASN A 282 4.83 6.67 6.86
N ILE A 283 5.84 5.80 7.07
CA ILE A 283 7.25 6.18 7.07
C ILE A 283 7.92 5.47 5.89
N LEU A 284 8.30 6.26 4.88
CA LEU A 284 8.99 5.78 3.68
C LEU A 284 10.50 5.94 3.85
N LEU A 285 11.26 5.11 3.11
CA LEU A 285 12.70 5.21 3.06
C LEU A 285 13.15 5.73 1.69
N SER A 286 14.03 6.72 1.68
CA SER A 286 14.69 7.18 0.48
C SER A 286 15.76 6.18 0.04
N SER A 287 15.83 5.90 -1.26
CA SER A 287 16.96 5.18 -1.87
C SER A 287 18.22 6.04 -2.00
N ASP A 288 18.06 7.37 -1.96
CA ASP A 288 19.08 8.31 -2.41
C ASP A 288 19.88 8.94 -1.25
N ALA A 289 19.66 8.46 -0.01
CA ALA A 289 20.33 8.96 1.19
C ALA A 289 21.18 7.86 1.88
N PRO A 290 22.32 7.44 1.28
CA PRO A 290 23.23 6.53 1.95
C PRO A 290 23.91 7.22 3.14
N GLY A 291 23.53 6.85 4.37
CA GLY A 291 24.21 7.27 5.61
C GLY A 291 23.36 8.07 6.59
N GLU A 292 22.31 8.76 6.12
CA GLU A 292 21.15 9.13 6.93
C GLU A 292 20.12 8.01 6.81
N MET A 293 19.27 7.74 7.81
CA MET A 293 18.28 6.64 7.69
C MET A 293 17.26 6.86 6.56
N GLY A 294 17.31 8.00 5.85
CA GLY A 294 16.46 8.28 4.70
C GLY A 294 14.96 8.30 5.02
N LEU A 295 14.59 8.45 6.30
CA LEU A 295 13.20 8.36 6.75
C LEU A 295 12.43 9.60 6.31
N LYS A 296 11.36 9.39 5.57
CA LYS A 296 10.41 10.41 5.14
C LYS A 296 9.01 10.08 5.64
N ILE A 297 8.40 10.99 6.37
CA ILE A 297 7.02 10.84 6.85
C ILE A 297 6.07 11.22 5.71
N ALA A 298 5.27 10.26 5.26
CA ALA A 298 4.22 10.44 4.26
C ALA A 298 2.92 10.96 4.89
N ASP A 299 1.96 11.40 4.08
CA ASP A 299 0.61 11.77 4.54
C ASP A 299 0.55 12.83 5.65
N PHE A 300 1.57 13.69 5.71
CA PHE A 300 1.70 14.69 6.76
C PHE A 300 0.53 15.68 6.75
N GLY A 301 -0.15 15.81 7.89
CA GLY A 301 -1.26 16.74 8.09
C GLY A 301 -2.63 16.25 7.59
N ILE A 302 -2.71 15.32 6.64
CA ILE A 302 -4.00 14.75 6.20
C ILE A 302 -4.42 13.50 7.00
N GLY A 303 -3.58 13.02 7.91
CA GLY A 303 -3.84 11.80 8.70
C GLY A 303 -5.13 11.84 9.53
N GLY A 304 -5.63 13.03 9.93
CA GLY A 304 -6.92 13.14 10.61
C GLY A 304 -8.13 12.70 9.77
N LEU A 305 -8.02 12.82 8.44
CA LEU A 305 -9.04 12.33 7.51
C LEU A 305 -9.03 10.80 7.47
N ALA A 306 -7.85 10.18 7.40
CA ALA A 306 -7.67 8.73 7.37
C ALA A 306 -8.02 8.07 8.71
N VAL A 307 -7.58 8.67 9.83
CA VAL A 307 -7.79 8.11 11.18
C VAL A 307 -9.25 8.02 11.55
N GLY A 308 -10.03 9.09 11.36
CA GLY A 308 -11.46 9.05 11.69
C GLY A 308 -12.19 7.94 10.92
N GLN A 309 -11.85 7.76 9.65
CA GLN A 309 -12.45 6.71 8.82
C GLN A 309 -11.99 5.31 9.22
N ASP A 310 -10.69 5.12 9.46
CA ASP A 310 -10.15 3.83 9.87
C ASP A 310 -10.71 3.41 11.24
N LEU A 311 -10.94 4.37 12.13
CA LEU A 311 -11.59 4.17 13.43
C LEU A 311 -13.10 3.87 13.28
N GLU A 312 -13.83 4.62 12.46
CA GLU A 312 -15.26 4.36 12.16
C GLU A 312 -15.45 2.98 11.50
N ARG A 313 -14.59 2.60 10.54
CA ARG A 313 -14.60 1.27 9.90
C ARG A 313 -14.28 0.15 10.88
N ALA A 314 -13.40 0.39 11.85
CA ALA A 314 -13.12 -0.57 12.90
C ALA A 314 -14.35 -0.86 13.79
N GLN A 315 -15.31 0.08 13.89
CA GLN A 315 -16.55 -0.12 14.62
C GLN A 315 -17.54 -1.01 13.86
N THR A 316 -17.57 -0.97 12.53
CA THR A 316 -18.59 -1.62 11.70
C THR A 316 -18.33 -3.10 11.40
N HIS A 317 -17.55 -3.81 12.23
CA HIS A 317 -17.05 -5.16 11.95
C HIS A 317 -16.37 -5.26 10.57
N LEU A 318 -15.12 -4.80 10.47
CA LEU A 318 -14.27 -5.12 9.32
C LEU A 318 -14.30 -6.64 9.05
N PRO A 319 -14.49 -7.07 7.79
CA PRO A 319 -14.29 -8.46 7.43
C PRO A 319 -12.94 -8.95 7.93
N ARG A 320 -12.89 -10.17 8.48
CA ARG A 320 -11.66 -10.73 9.10
C ARG A 320 -10.45 -10.63 8.17
N GLY A 321 -10.67 -10.78 6.87
CA GLY A 321 -9.64 -10.64 5.85
C GLY A 321 -9.05 -9.24 5.77
N GLU A 322 -9.88 -8.21 5.65
CA GLU A 322 -9.43 -6.81 5.62
C GLU A 322 -8.70 -6.40 6.91
N LEU A 323 -9.21 -6.83 8.07
CA LEU A 323 -8.55 -6.61 9.35
C LEU A 323 -7.13 -7.22 9.36
N LEU A 324 -7.01 -8.51 8.99
CA LEU A 324 -5.70 -9.17 8.93
C LEU A 324 -4.77 -8.52 7.91
N CYS A 325 -5.28 -8.10 6.74
CA CYS A 325 -4.49 -7.35 5.76
C CYS A 325 -3.93 -6.07 6.37
N SER A 326 -4.80 -5.25 6.98
CA SER A 326 -4.40 -3.97 7.55
C SER A 326 -3.34 -4.12 8.65
N ILE A 327 -3.49 -5.13 9.52
CA ILE A 327 -2.52 -5.48 10.57
C ILE A 327 -1.21 -5.96 9.94
N ALA A 328 -1.27 -6.86 8.96
CA ALA A 328 -0.10 -7.42 8.30
C ALA A 328 0.73 -6.33 7.60
N HIS A 329 0.06 -5.35 6.99
CA HIS A 329 0.69 -4.17 6.39
C HIS A 329 1.10 -3.09 7.41
N GLY A 330 0.83 -3.26 8.72
CA GLY A 330 1.13 -2.24 9.74
C GLY A 330 0.35 -0.94 9.54
N SER A 331 -0.80 -1.03 8.86
CA SER A 331 -1.66 0.10 8.48
C SER A 331 -2.90 0.24 9.38
N TYR A 332 -3.14 -0.73 10.28
CA TYR A 332 -4.27 -0.71 11.22
C TYR A 332 -4.12 0.42 12.26
N THR A 333 -4.70 1.58 11.96
CA THR A 333 -4.62 2.80 12.75
C THR A 333 -5.04 2.64 14.22
N PRO A 334 -6.02 1.80 14.61
CA PRO A 334 -6.39 1.66 16.02
C PRO A 334 -5.25 1.22 16.96
N PHE A 335 -4.19 0.59 16.46
CA PHE A 335 -3.00 0.27 17.28
C PHE A 335 -2.11 1.48 17.59
N TYR A 336 -2.27 2.57 16.85
CA TYR A 336 -1.43 3.77 16.92
C TYR A 336 -2.21 5.01 17.36
N ALA A 337 -3.54 4.94 17.38
CA ALA A 337 -4.40 6.04 17.81
C ALA A 337 -4.27 6.30 19.32
N SER A 338 -4.19 7.58 19.71
CA SER A 338 -4.17 7.95 21.11
C SER A 338 -5.53 7.71 21.78
N PRO A 339 -5.59 7.54 23.11
CA PRO A 339 -6.86 7.42 23.84
C PRO A 339 -7.82 8.60 23.58
N GLU A 340 -7.28 9.81 23.41
CA GLU A 340 -8.07 10.99 23.07
C GLU A 340 -8.68 10.88 21.68
N GLN A 341 -7.92 10.47 20.66
CA GLN A 341 -8.43 10.25 19.31
C GLN A 341 -9.54 9.18 19.30
N ILE A 342 -9.35 8.11 20.08
CA ILE A 342 -10.34 7.06 20.26
C ILE A 342 -11.64 7.63 20.86
N ARG A 343 -11.53 8.45 21.90
CA ARG A 343 -12.68 9.10 22.57
C ARG A 343 -13.40 10.12 21.68
N GLU A 344 -12.67 10.96 20.96
CA GLU A 344 -13.21 11.96 20.04
C GLU A 344 -14.04 11.34 18.91
N HIS A 345 -13.71 10.11 18.51
CA HIS A 345 -14.45 9.32 17.54
C HIS A 345 -15.44 8.31 18.17
N HIS A 346 -15.83 8.53 19.43
CA HIS A 346 -16.84 7.74 20.19
C HIS A 346 -16.57 6.22 20.27
N LEU A 347 -15.30 5.79 20.35
CA LEU A 347 -14.92 4.37 20.41
C LEU A 347 -15.06 3.70 21.80
N ILE A 348 -16.19 3.84 22.50
CA ILE A 348 -16.41 3.09 23.76
C ILE A 348 -17.84 2.52 23.84
N PRO A 349 -18.04 1.19 23.76
CA PRO A 349 -18.88 0.49 24.71
C PRO A 349 -18.04 0.18 25.95
N ALA A 350 -18.51 0.63 27.11
CA ALA A 350 -17.82 0.50 28.38
C ALA A 350 -17.53 -0.98 28.72
N THR A 351 -16.34 -1.46 28.37
CA THR A 351 -15.59 -2.57 29.00
C THR A 351 -14.48 -2.99 28.03
N THR A 352 -13.26 -2.52 28.23
CA THR A 352 -12.02 -3.29 28.02
C THR A 352 -10.85 -2.39 28.40
N SER A 353 -10.12 -2.82 29.42
CA SER A 353 -8.84 -2.26 29.84
C SER A 353 -7.86 -2.21 28.67
N THR A 354 -7.20 -1.06 28.50
CA THR A 354 -6.13 -0.83 27.53
C THR A 354 -4.89 -1.69 27.85
N PRO A 355 -4.08 -2.09 26.85
CA PRO A 355 -2.91 -2.95 27.04
C PRO A 355 -1.64 -2.21 27.52
N TRP A 356 -1.78 -1.03 28.11
CA TRP A 356 -0.65 -0.22 28.62
C TRP A 356 -0.69 -0.02 30.14
N GLU A 357 -1.42 -0.87 30.86
CA GLU A 357 -1.30 -1.02 32.32
C GLU A 357 -0.47 -2.25 32.68
#